data_AF-A0A6L7LJ74-F1
#
_entry.id   AF-A0A6L7LJ74-F1
#
_cell.length_a   1.000
_cell.length_b   1.000
_cell.length_c   1.000
_cell.angle_alpha   90.00
_cell.angle_beta   90.00
_cell.angle_gamma   90.00
#
_symmetry.space_group_name_H-M   'P 1'
#
loop_
_entity.id
_entity.type
_entity.pdbx_description
1 polymer ?
#
loop_
_entity_poly.entity_id
_entity_poly.type
_entity_poly.pdbx_seq_one_letter_code
_entity_poly.pdbx_strand_id
1 'polypeptide(L)' 'MTEELTIFDPANHLDSDQAIADFMRAALETNDPDYVAHALGVVARAKGMTEIARRTWLSREQLCRSFSSDGHAAD' A
#
# COMPACT_ATOMS: atom_id res chain seq x y z
N MET A 1 28.15 -1.39 -5.59
CA MET A 1 27.09 -0.99 -4.63
C MET A 1 25.81 -1.62 -5.16
N THR A 2 25.26 -2.59 -4.46
CA THR A 2 24.01 -3.25 -4.85
C THR A 2 22.89 -2.36 -4.34
N GLU A 3 22.21 -1.64 -5.24
CA GLU A 3 21.05 -0.84 -4.88
C GLU A 3 19.89 -1.79 -4.53
N GLU A 4 19.55 -1.86 -3.25
CA GLU A 4 18.38 -2.58 -2.76
C GLU A 4 17.13 -1.81 -3.19
N LEU A 5 16.50 -2.25 -4.28
CA LEU A 5 15.25 -1.68 -4.75
C LEU A 5 14.10 -2.28 -3.94
N THR A 6 13.63 -1.53 -2.94
CA THR A 6 12.42 -1.93 -2.20
C THR A 6 11.21 -1.83 -3.13
N ILE A 7 10.34 -2.84 -3.14
CA ILE A 7 9.08 -2.76 -3.89
C ILE A 7 8.23 -1.64 -3.28
N PHE A 8 8.05 -0.56 -4.04
CA PHE A 8 7.19 0.55 -3.65
C PHE A 8 5.73 0.13 -3.81
N ASP A 9 5.02 0.00 -2.70
CA ASP A 9 3.59 -0.26 -2.68
C ASP A 9 2.84 1.03 -2.30
N PRO A 10 2.09 1.65 -3.22
CA PRO A 10 1.38 2.90 -2.93
C PRO A 10 0.32 2.74 -1.85
N ALA A 11 -0.23 1.53 -1.65
CA ALA A 11 -1.20 1.29 -0.59
C ALA A 11 -0.58 1.58 0.78
N ASN A 12 0.73 1.38 0.96
CA ASN A 12 1.46 1.72 2.20
C ASN A 12 1.51 3.23 2.51
N HIS A 13 1.06 4.12 1.63
CA HIS A 13 1.03 5.56 1.93
C HIS A 13 -0.41 6.12 2.02
N LEU A 14 -1.42 5.30 1.75
CA LEU A 14 -2.84 5.67 1.79
C LEU A 14 -3.48 5.37 3.16
N ASP A 15 -2.93 5.91 4.24
CA ASP A 15 -3.42 5.65 5.61
C ASP A 15 -4.49 6.66 6.10
N SER A 16 -4.61 7.79 5.41
CA SER A 16 -5.57 8.84 5.73
C SER A 16 -6.60 9.01 4.63
N ASP A 17 -7.84 9.36 4.99
CA ASP A 17 -8.90 9.65 4.01
C ASP A 17 -8.50 10.76 3.03
N GLN A 18 -7.69 11.72 3.48
CA GLN A 18 -7.17 12.80 2.63
C GLN A 18 -6.14 12.30 1.60
N ALA A 19 -5.26 11.37 1.97
CA ALA A 19 -4.30 10.75 1.04
C ALA A 19 -5.03 9.90 0.00
N ILE A 20 -6.07 9.18 0.42
CA ILE A 20 -6.95 8.40 -0.47
C ILE A 20 -7.66 9.32 -1.46
N ALA A 21 -8.21 10.45 -1.00
CA ALA A 21 -8.91 11.40 -1.85
C ALA A 21 -7.98 12.04 -2.89
N ASP A 22 -6.76 12.43 -2.49
CA ASP A 22 -5.75 13.00 -3.37
C ASP A 22 -5.31 12.00 -4.45
N PHE A 23 -5.04 10.76 -4.05
CA PHE A 23 -4.67 9.68 -4.95
C PHE A 23 -5.77 9.34 -5.97
N MET A 24 -7.03 9.25 -5.51
CA MET A 24 -8.19 9.06 -6.39
C MET A 24 -8.39 10.23 -7.36
N ARG A 25 -8.18 11.47 -6.89
CA ARG A 25 -8.28 12.66 -7.73
C ARG A 25 -7.24 12.62 -8.84
N ALA A 26 -5.98 12.36 -8.50
CA ALA A 26 -4.91 12.20 -9.48
C ALA A 26 -5.22 11.10 -10.50
N ALA A 27 -5.78 9.97 -10.05
CA ALA A 27 -6.21 8.90 -10.94
C ALA A 27 -7.33 9.32 -11.90
N LEU A 28 -8.33 10.06 -11.42
CA LEU A 28 -9.42 10.56 -12.25
C LEU A 28 -8.93 11.61 -13.28
N GLU A 29 -7.93 12.42 -12.93
CA GLU A 29 -7.34 13.41 -13.84
C GLU A 29 -6.60 12.79 -15.02
N THR A 30 -6.18 11.52 -14.93
CA THR A 30 -5.60 10.79 -16.08
C THR A 30 -6.61 10.54 -17.19
N ASN A 31 -7.91 10.60 -16.89
CA ASN A 31 -9.01 10.24 -17.77
C ASN A 31 -8.86 8.81 -18.38
N ASP A 32 -8.10 7.94 -17.70
CA ASP A 32 -7.89 6.55 -18.10
C ASP A 32 -8.67 5.61 -17.17
N PRO A 33 -9.68 4.89 -17.68
CA PRO A 33 -10.55 4.07 -16.86
C PRO A 33 -9.82 2.85 -16.26
N ASP A 34 -8.79 2.33 -16.92
CA ASP A 34 -8.01 1.20 -16.43
C ASP A 34 -7.15 1.62 -15.23
N TYR A 35 -6.52 2.80 -15.32
CA TYR A 35 -5.77 3.41 -14.23
C TYR A 35 -6.65 3.76 -13.03
N VAL A 36 -7.86 4.28 -13.27
CA VAL A 36 -8.84 4.53 -12.19
C VAL A 36 -9.24 3.23 -11.50
N ALA A 37 -9.48 2.16 -12.25
CA ALA A 37 -9.79 0.85 -11.67
C ALA A 37 -8.60 0.28 -10.87
N HIS A 38 -7.38 0.44 -11.37
CA HIS A 38 -6.16 0.07 -10.65
C HIS A 38 -6.03 0.84 -9.33
N ALA A 39 -6.17 2.16 -9.37
CA ALA A 39 -6.09 3.03 -8.20
C ALA A 39 -7.16 2.67 -7.15
N LEU A 40 -8.37 2.33 -7.58
CA LEU A 40 -9.43 1.84 -6.70
C LEU A 40 -9.02 0.54 -5.98
N GLY A 41 -8.38 -0.39 -6.68
CA GLY A 41 -7.84 -1.62 -6.09
C GLY A 41 -6.77 -1.36 -5.02
N VAL A 42 -5.87 -0.41 -5.28
CA VAL A 42 -4.85 0.04 -4.32
C VAL A 42 -5.50 0.64 -3.07
N VAL A 43 -6.50 1.52 -3.23
CA VAL A 43 -7.24 2.13 -2.11
C VAL A 43 -7.98 1.08 -1.28
N ALA A 44 -8.62 0.11 -1.92
CA ALA A 44 -9.34 -0.96 -1.24
C ALA A 44 -8.38 -1.80 -0.36
N ARG A 45 -7.20 -2.13 -0.90
CA ARG A 45 -6.16 -2.84 -0.15
C ARG A 45 -5.63 -2.01 1.02
N ALA A 46 -5.38 -0.72 0.81
CA ALA A 46 -4.91 0.19 1.84
C ALA A 46 -5.87 0.25 3.03
N LYS A 47 -7.16 0.44 2.77
CA LYS A 47 -8.22 0.45 3.81
C LYS A 47 -8.28 -0.88 4.57
N GLY A 48 -8.17 -2.01 3.85
CA GLY A 48 -8.10 -3.34 4.48
C GLY A 48 -6.90 -3.48 5.42
N MET A 49 -5.72 -3.03 5.00
CA MET A 49 -4.49 -3.08 5.80
C MET A 49 -4.59 -2.22 7.08
N THR A 50 -5.17 -1.02 6.97
CA THR A 50 -5.37 -0.12 8.11
C THR A 50 -6.38 -0.68 9.12
N GLU A 51 -7.46 -1.32 8.66
CA GLU A 51 -8.41 -2.02 9.55
C GLU A 51 -7.76 -3.22 10.25
N ILE A 52 -6.96 -4.01 9.54
CA ILE A 52 -6.24 -5.14 10.14
C ILE A 52 -5.27 -4.65 11.21
N ALA A 53 -4.46 -3.62 10.93
CA ALA A 53 -3.54 -3.02 11.90
C ALA A 53 -4.26 -2.54 13.18
N ARG A 54 -5.41 -1.89 13.01
CA ARG A 54 -6.24 -1.42 14.12
C ARG A 54 -6.79 -2.58 14.96
N ARG A 55 -7.20 -3.69 14.34
CA ARG A 55 -7.77 -4.86 15.02
C ARG A 55 -6.74 -5.74 15.70
N THR A 56 -5.55 -5.90 15.13
CA THR A 56 -4.50 -6.75 15.68
C THR A 56 -3.66 -6.03 16.73
N TRP A 57 -3.88 -4.73 16.92
CA TRP A 57 -3.01 -3.83 17.69
C TRP A 57 -1.54 -3.87 17.26
N LEU A 58 -1.32 -4.23 15.99
CA LEU A 58 -0.01 -4.31 15.37
C LEU A 58 0.19 -3.06 14.54
N SER A 59 1.35 -2.42 14.70
CA SER A 59 1.73 -1.33 13.81
C SER A 59 1.81 -1.83 12.37
N ARG A 60 1.38 -0.98 11.44
CA ARG A 60 1.35 -1.23 9.99
C ARG A 60 2.70 -1.71 9.44
N GLU A 61 3.80 -1.27 10.04
CA GLU A 61 5.17 -1.71 9.78
C GLU A 61 5.42 -3.20 10.11
N GLN A 62 4.85 -3.70 11.21
CA GLN A 62 4.94 -5.11 11.61
C GLN A 62 4.10 -5.99 10.68
N LEU A 63 2.95 -5.49 10.27
CA LEU A 63 2.08 -6.11 9.27
C LEU A 63 2.79 -6.19 7.91
N CYS A 64 3.35 -5.07 7.42
CA CYS A 64 4.10 -5.05 6.18
C CYS A 64 5.31 -5.99 6.25
N ARG A 65 6.09 -5.99 7.34
CA ARG A 65 7.23 -6.91 7.52
C ARG A 65 6.81 -8.38 7.54
N SER A 66 5.65 -8.70 8.10
CA SER A 66 5.13 -10.09 8.14
C SER A 66 4.65 -10.58 6.77
N PHE A 67 4.20 -9.68 5.89
CA PHE A 67 3.76 -10.00 4.53
C PHE A 67 4.86 -9.83 3.48
N SER A 68 5.90 -9.04 3.76
CA SER A 68 7.13 -9.00 2.99
C SER A 68 7.92 -10.28 3.23
N SER A 69 7.56 -11.34 2.49
CA SER A 69 8.38 -12.53 2.37
C SER A 69 9.64 -12.19 1.58
N ASP A 70 10.64 -11.68 2.28
CA ASP A 70 12.05 -11.73 1.91
C ASP A 70 12.75 -12.22 3.19
N GLY A 71 13.24 -13.45 3.28
CA GLY A 71 14.18 -14.04 2.33
C GLY A 71 15.56 -14.22 2.95
N HIS A 72 15.67 -14.60 4.23
CA HIS A 72 16.93 -15.08 4.79
C HIS A 72 16.73 -16.30 5.71
N ALA A 73 16.51 -17.44 5.08
CA ALA A 73 17.07 -18.70 5.56
C ALA A 73 18.37 -18.91 4.75
N ALA A 74 19.52 -18.48 5.28
CA ALA A 74 20.86 -19.04 5.01
C ALA A 74 21.96 -18.20 5.68
N ASP A 75 22.15 -18.37 6.99
CA ASP A 75 23.40 -18.82 7.66
C ASP A 75 23.24 -18.66 9.19
#